data_AF-A0AA90U359-F1
#
_entry.id   AF-A0AA90U359-F1
#
_cell.length_a   1.000
_cell.length_b   1.000
_cell.length_c   1.000
_cell.angle_alpha   90.00
_cell.angle_beta   90.00
_cell.angle_gamma   90.00
#
_symmetry.space_group_name_H-M   'P 1'
#
loop_
_entity.id
_entity.type
_entity.pdbx_description
1 polymer ?
#
loop_
_entity_poly.entity_id
_entity_poly.type
_entity_poly.pdbx_seq_one_letter_code
_entity_poly.pdbx_strand_id
1 'polypeptide(L)'
;MITLRDSSIQRQISLLFQLDRSYTISANDPKLMMLVDYDLAEAERQLNIWISNHEDDCCIIGKNPLSIKIFPTFFNDPEQRLQHDAFVARRKRRYGR
;
A
#
# COMPACT_ATOMS: atom_id res chain seq x y z
N MET A 1 4.67 10.33 14.65
CA MET A 1 5.22 9.32 15.57
C MET A 1 4.37 8.07 15.40
N ILE A 2 4.96 6.95 14.97
CA ILE A 2 4.24 5.68 14.76
C ILE A 2 4.11 5.00 16.11
N THR A 3 2.89 4.67 16.50
CA THR A 3 2.53 4.06 17.79
C THR A 3 2.46 2.53 17.68
N LEU A 4 2.46 1.82 18.82
CA LEU A 4 2.24 0.36 18.83
C LEU A 4 0.88 -0.04 18.22
N ARG A 5 -0.12 0.85 18.32
CA ARG A 5 -1.44 0.67 17.68
C ARG A 5 -1.32 0.73 16.17
N ASP A 6 -0.50 1.63 15.63
CA ASP A 6 -0.23 1.72 14.19
C ASP A 6 0.40 0.45 13.66
N SER A 7 1.39 -0.13 14.36
CA SER A 7 2.02 -1.39 13.92
C SER A 7 1.03 -2.56 13.85
N SER A 8 0.06 -2.62 14.77
CA SER A 8 -1.00 -3.64 14.75
C SER A 8 -1.96 -3.43 13.58
N ILE A 9 -2.40 -2.19 13.36
CA ILE A 9 -3.30 -1.82 12.25
C ILE A 9 -2.62 -2.11 10.91
N GLN A 10 -1.36 -1.72 10.74
CA GLN A 10 -0.58 -1.97 9.52
C GLN A 10 -0.44 -3.47 9.22
N ARG A 11 -0.24 -4.31 10.26
CA ARG A 11 -0.20 -5.77 10.07
C ARG A 11 -1.54 -6.32 9.59
N GLN A 12 -2.65 -5.82 10.12
CA GLN A 12 -3.99 -6.23 9.70
C GLN A 12 -4.33 -5.75 8.29
N ILE A 13 -3.95 -4.52 7.95
CA ILE A 13 -4.04 -3.97 6.60
C ILE A 13 -3.28 -4.85 5.60
N SER A 14 -2.04 -5.23 5.90
CA SER A 14 -1.28 -6.14 5.05
C SER A 14 -1.89 -7.54 4.93
N LEU A 15 -2.61 -8.04 5.95
CA LEU A 15 -3.33 -9.31 5.88
C LEU A 15 -4.64 -9.22 5.07
N LEU A 16 -5.31 -8.06 5.07
CA LEU A 16 -6.48 -7.81 4.23
C LEU A 16 -6.14 -7.83 2.74
N PHE A 17 -4.90 -7.48 2.41
CA PHE A 17 -4.37 -7.59 1.07
C PHE A 17 -3.92 -9.03 0.83
N GLN A 18 -4.81 -9.88 0.31
CA GLN A 18 -4.41 -11.18 -0.25
C GLN A 18 -3.77 -10.93 -1.63
N LEU A 19 -2.48 -11.22 -1.74
CA LEU A 19 -1.55 -10.65 -2.72
C LEU A 19 -1.39 -11.45 -4.01
N ASP A 20 -2.32 -12.36 -4.33
CA ASP A 20 -2.24 -13.14 -5.56
C ASP A 20 -2.69 -12.34 -6.80
N ARG A 21 -3.34 -11.18 -6.60
CA ARG A 21 -3.82 -10.31 -7.69
C ARG A 21 -3.67 -8.84 -7.33
N SER A 22 -3.66 -7.99 -8.35
CA SER A 22 -3.72 -6.54 -8.12
C SER A 22 -5.01 -6.20 -7.38
N TYR A 23 -4.88 -5.60 -6.22
CA TYR A 23 -5.99 -5.24 -5.35
C TYR A 23 -6.18 -3.73 -5.35
N THR A 24 -7.42 -3.27 -5.31
CA THR A 24 -7.71 -1.84 -5.17
C THR A 24 -8.42 -1.63 -3.85
N ILE A 25 -7.90 -0.73 -3.02
CA ILE A 25 -8.53 -0.33 -1.76
C ILE A 25 -8.72 1.18 -1.73
N SER A 26 -9.84 1.58 -1.13
CA SER A 26 -10.17 2.96 -0.85
C SER A 26 -10.15 3.21 0.66
N ALA A 27 -9.91 4.45 1.08
CA ALA A 27 -10.03 4.87 2.47
C ALA A 27 -11.44 4.61 3.02
N ASN A 28 -12.45 4.66 2.15
CA ASN A 28 -13.85 4.33 2.47
C ASN A 28 -14.16 2.82 2.43
N ASP A 29 -13.17 1.94 2.23
CA ASP A 29 -13.41 0.50 2.22
C ASP A 29 -13.91 0.04 3.60
N PRO A 30 -15.06 -0.66 3.69
CA PRO A 30 -15.62 -1.07 4.97
C PRO A 30 -14.65 -1.87 5.85
N LYS A 31 -13.76 -2.66 5.26
CA LYS A 31 -12.79 -3.46 6.00
C LYS A 31 -11.72 -2.58 6.63
N LEU A 32 -11.27 -1.55 5.91
CA LEU A 32 -10.32 -0.57 6.45
C LEU A 32 -10.99 0.32 7.49
N MET A 33 -12.19 0.81 7.19
CA MET A 33 -12.98 1.65 8.10
C MET A 33 -13.25 0.94 9.43
N MET A 34 -13.54 -0.36 9.41
CA MET A 34 -13.69 -1.16 10.64
C MET A 34 -12.41 -1.21 11.51
N LEU A 35 -11.21 -1.13 10.91
CA LEU A 35 -9.95 -1.15 11.66
C LEU A 35 -9.62 0.18 12.36
N VAL A 36 -10.22 1.27 11.87
CA VAL A 36 -9.99 2.63 12.35
C VAL A 36 -11.25 3.26 12.96
N ASP A 37 -12.15 2.43 13.48
CA ASP A 37 -13.37 2.88 14.17
C ASP A 37 -14.25 3.83 13.31
N TYR A 38 -14.28 3.61 11.99
CA TYR A 38 -14.97 4.41 10.96
C TYR A 38 -14.47 5.88 10.84
N ASP A 39 -13.27 6.17 11.33
CA ASP A 39 -12.63 7.46 11.11
C ASP A 39 -11.94 7.52 9.73
N LEU A 40 -12.51 8.29 8.82
CA LEU A 40 -11.97 8.48 7.47
C LEU A 40 -10.58 9.14 7.48
N ALA A 41 -10.35 10.13 8.35
CA ALA A 41 -9.06 10.81 8.41
C ALA A 41 -7.97 9.84 8.86
N GLU A 42 -8.31 8.97 9.80
CA GLU A 42 -7.41 7.91 10.27
C GLU A 42 -7.20 6.83 9.21
N ALA A 43 -8.25 6.44 8.45
CA ALA A 43 -8.12 5.53 7.30
C ALA A 43 -7.13 6.07 6.25
N GLU A 44 -7.27 7.35 5.89
CA GLU A 44 -6.36 8.02 4.95
C GLU A 44 -4.94 8.11 5.51
N ARG A 45 -4.79 8.40 6.81
CA ARG A 45 -3.48 8.41 7.47
C ARG A 45 -2.82 7.04 7.41
N GLN A 46 -3.55 5.96 7.70
CA GLN A 46 -3.02 4.60 7.67
C GLN A 46 -2.65 4.14 6.26
N LEU A 47 -3.46 4.51 5.25
CA LEU A 47 -3.11 4.27 3.85
C LEU A 47 -1.86 5.05 3.43
N ASN A 48 -1.72 6.31 3.83
CA ASN A 48 -0.50 7.09 3.56
C ASN A 48 0.75 6.48 4.22
N ILE A 49 0.63 5.98 5.45
CA ILE A 49 1.71 5.23 6.12
C ILE A 49 2.06 3.97 5.31
N TRP A 50 1.04 3.22 4.87
CA TRP A 50 1.25 2.01 4.10
C TRP A 50 1.91 2.30 2.74
N ILE A 51 1.45 3.33 2.03
CA ILE A 51 2.06 3.83 0.78
C ILE A 51 3.53 4.19 1.02
N SER A 52 3.84 4.96 2.06
CA SER A 52 5.23 5.37 2.36
C SER A 52 6.15 4.18 2.65
N ASN A 53 5.61 3.09 3.19
CA ASN A 53 6.36 1.86 3.43
C ASN A 53 6.47 0.95 2.20
N HIS A 54 5.62 1.17 1.17
CA HIS A 54 5.48 0.31 -0.01
C HIS A 54 5.31 1.15 -1.30
N GLU A 55 6.11 2.22 -1.45
CA GLU A 55 5.95 3.18 -2.54
C GLU A 55 6.08 2.54 -3.93
N ASP A 56 6.89 1.49 -4.04
CA ASP A 56 7.11 0.78 -5.30
C ASP A 56 6.07 -0.32 -5.58
N ASP A 57 5.23 -0.68 -4.59
CA ASP A 57 4.22 -1.75 -4.70
C ASP A 57 2.79 -1.20 -4.87
N CYS A 58 2.63 0.12 -4.91
CA CYS A 58 1.33 0.73 -5.06
C CYS A 58 1.30 1.95 -5.96
N CYS A 59 0.10 2.30 -6.39
CA CYS A 59 -0.17 3.50 -7.16
C CYS A 59 -1.46 4.13 -6.68
N ILE A 60 -1.40 5.44 -6.41
CA ILE A 60 -2.57 6.23 -6.07
C ILE A 60 -3.43 6.39 -7.32
N ILE A 61 -4.68 5.90 -7.26
CA ILE A 61 -5.66 5.98 -8.36
C ILE A 61 -6.74 7.03 -8.08
N GLY A 62 -6.91 7.45 -6.83
CA GLY A 62 -7.89 8.46 -6.43
C GLY A 62 -7.45 9.15 -5.13
N LYS A 63 -7.83 10.41 -4.94
CA LYS A 63 -7.43 11.22 -3.77
C LYS A 63 -8.59 11.68 -2.88
N ASN A 64 -9.85 11.41 -3.23
CA ASN A 64 -11.03 11.80 -2.44
C ASN A 64 -12.19 10.83 -2.69
N PRO A 65 -12.37 9.78 -1.87
CA PRO A 65 -11.46 9.30 -0.82
C PRO A 65 -10.14 8.75 -1.39
N LEU A 66 -9.05 8.79 -0.61
CA LEU A 66 -7.76 8.23 -0.99
C LEU A 66 -7.92 6.76 -1.42
N SER A 67 -7.52 6.44 -2.64
CA SER A 67 -7.67 5.11 -3.21
C SER A 67 -6.37 4.68 -3.87
N ILE A 68 -5.91 3.49 -3.54
CA ILE A 68 -4.66 2.92 -4.03
C ILE A 68 -4.92 1.60 -4.74
N LYS A 69 -4.14 1.37 -5.79
CA LYS A 69 -3.99 0.06 -6.41
C LYS A 69 -2.68 -0.54 -5.95
N ILE A 70 -2.77 -1.71 -5.33
CA ILE A 70 -1.65 -2.51 -4.83
C ILE A 70 -1.34 -3.56 -5.90
N PHE A 71 -0.06 -3.66 -6.27
CA PHE A 71 0.39 -4.64 -7.23
C PHE A 71 0.93 -5.88 -6.49
N PRO A 72 0.73 -7.09 -7.06
CA PRO A 72 1.29 -8.32 -6.53
C PRO A 72 2.78 -8.38 -6.95
N THR A 73 3.58 -7.40 -6.54
CA THR A 73 5.04 -7.47 -6.54
C THR A 73 5.56 -8.10 -5.26
N PHE A 74 4.64 -8.60 -4.42
CA PHE A 74 4.91 -9.47 -3.29
C PHE A 74 5.52 -10.78 -3.76
N PHE A 75 6.83 -10.74 -3.82
CA PHE A 75 7.62 -11.91 -4.04
C PHE A 75 8.40 -12.19 -2.76
N ASN A 76 8.05 -13.30 -2.11
CA ASN A 76 8.90 -13.92 -1.09
C ASN A 76 10.19 -14.50 -1.71
N ASP A 77 10.36 -14.41 -3.02
CA ASP A 77 11.52 -14.89 -3.76
C ASP A 77 12.54 -13.74 -3.99
N PRO A 78 13.79 -13.87 -3.52
CA PRO A 78 14.84 -12.87 -3.72
C PRO A 78 15.12 -12.56 -5.21
N GLU A 79 14.87 -13.49 -6.14
CA GLU A 79 15.09 -13.24 -7.58
C GLU A 79 14.09 -12.24 -8.16
N GLN A 80 12.86 -12.26 -7.67
CA GLN A 80 11.82 -11.39 -8.18
C GLN A 80 11.94 -9.98 -7.59
N ARG A 81 12.53 -9.83 -6.39
CA ARG A 81 12.99 -8.53 -5.87
C ARG A 81 14.04 -7.91 -6.79
N LEU A 82 15.02 -8.69 -7.25
CA LEU A 82 16.04 -8.24 -8.22
C LEU A 82 15.42 -7.78 -9.56
N GLN A 83 14.39 -8.48 -10.04
CA GLN A 83 13.68 -8.10 -11.27
C GLN A 83 12.85 -6.82 -11.09
N HIS A 84 12.21 -6.66 -9.92
CA HIS A 84 11.51 -5.43 -9.56
C HIS A 84 12.47 -4.24 -9.41
N ASP A 85 13.57 -4.39 -8.68
CA ASP A 85 14.61 -3.36 -8.55
C ASP A 85 15.13 -2.93 -9.93
N ALA A 86 15.36 -3.89 -10.82
CA ALA A 86 15.75 -3.62 -12.21
C ALA A 86 14.65 -2.88 -13.00
N PHE A 87 13.38 -3.22 -12.79
CA PHE A 87 12.25 -2.54 -13.40
C PHE A 87 12.07 -1.11 -12.87
N VAL A 88 12.12 -0.90 -11.55
CA VAL A 88 12.05 0.42 -10.90
C VAL A 88 13.23 1.28 -11.34
N ALA A 89 14.44 0.75 -11.38
CA ALA A 89 15.62 1.46 -11.89
C ALA A 89 15.45 1.87 -13.35
N ARG A 90 14.90 1.00 -14.21
CA ARG A 90 14.57 1.33 -15.61
C ARG A 90 13.50 2.41 -15.70
N ARG A 91 12.48 2.36 -14.84
CA ARG A 91 11.38 3.35 -14.82
C ARG A 91 11.88 4.72 -14.34
N LYS A 92 12.70 4.78 -13.28
CA LYS A 92 13.35 6.02 -12.79
C LYS A 92 14.24 6.66 -13.87
N ARG A 93 14.95 5.86 -14.68
CA ARG A 93 15.73 6.38 -15.81
C ARG A 93 14.86 6.93 -16.95
N ARG A 94 13.66 6.40 -17.13
CA ARG A 94 12.77 6.74 -18.27
C ARG A 94 11.86 7.92 -17.99
N TYR A 95 11.53 8.16 -16.72
CA TYR A 95 10.61 9.23 -16.28
C TYR A 95 11.21 10.14 -15.19
N GLY A 96 12.54 10.10 -15.03
CA GLY A 96 13.25 10.79 -13.95
C GLY A 96 13.00 12.29 -13.92
N ARG A 97 12.30 12.70 -12.86
CA ARG A 97 12.40 14.01 -12.23
C ARG A 97 13.21 13.84 -10.96
#